data_AF-A0A5J4RW38-F1
#
_entry.id   AF-A0A5J4RW38-F1
#
_cell.length_a   1.000
_cell.length_b   1.000
_cell.length_c   1.000
_cell.angle_alpha   90.00
_cell.angle_beta   90.00
_cell.angle_gamma   90.00
#
_symmetry.space_group_name_H-M   'P 1'
#
loop_
_entity.id
_entity.type
_entity.pdbx_description
1 polymer ?
#
loop_
_entity_poly.entity_id
_entity_poly.type
_entity_poly.pdbx_seq_one_letter_code
_entity_poly.pdbx_strand_id
1 'polypeptide(L)'
;MKYFFAILLAALTLSVSAQYKFDNILYGAAYYHEYMPEDRLDKDIQLMKDTGLTVVRVAESSWALFEPQKGVFEFAWMDRILNKMHAAGISVIC
;
A
#
# COMPACT_ATOMS: atom_id res chain seq x y z
N MET A 1 -5.93 12.65 45.77
CA MET A 1 -6.77 11.91 44.79
C MET A 1 -6.94 12.61 43.45
N LYS A 2 -7.19 13.93 43.39
CA LYS A 2 -7.42 14.65 42.11
C LYS A 2 -6.26 14.57 41.09
N TYR A 3 -5.02 14.58 41.57
CA TYR A 3 -3.82 14.52 40.71
C TYR A 3 -3.47 13.09 40.25
N PHE A 4 -3.92 12.06 40.95
CA PHE A 4 -3.60 10.66 40.61
C PHE A 4 -4.27 10.24 39.30
N PHE A 5 -5.53 10.66 39.11
CA PHE A 5 -6.26 10.45 37.86
C PHE A 5 -5.66 11.24 36.68
N ALA A 6 -5.17 12.44 36.93
CA ALA A 6 -4.50 13.26 35.92
C ALA A 6 -3.16 12.65 35.48
N ILE A 7 -2.38 12.11 36.42
CA ILE A 7 -1.11 11.42 36.15
C ILE A 7 -1.36 10.11 35.37
N LEU A 8 -2.40 9.35 35.74
CA LEU A 8 -2.76 8.12 35.03
C LEU A 8 -3.20 8.39 33.58
N LEU A 9 -3.97 9.46 33.36
CA LEU A 9 -4.40 9.87 32.02
C LEU A 9 -3.23 10.37 31.15
N ALA A 10 -2.27 11.09 31.74
CA ALA A 10 -1.05 11.53 31.07
C ALA A 10 -0.06 10.38 30.78
N ALA A 11 -0.03 9.33 31.60
CA ALA A 11 0.77 8.14 31.33
C ALA A 11 0.18 7.31 30.17
N LEU A 12 -1.15 7.31 30.02
CA LEU A 12 -1.83 6.61 28.93
C LEU A 12 -1.60 7.26 27.56
N THR A 13 -1.49 8.60 27.50
CA THR A 13 -1.20 9.32 26.26
C THR A 13 0.22 9.13 25.75
N LEU A 14 1.17 8.81 26.63
CA LEU A 14 2.58 8.56 26.27
C LEU A 14 2.82 7.21 25.58
N SER A 15 1.83 6.32 25.56
CA SER A 15 1.97 4.98 24.97
C SER A 15 1.45 4.88 23.52
N VAL A 16 0.98 5.99 22.94
CA VAL A 16 0.52 6.01 21.55
C VAL A 16 1.72 6.26 20.64
N SER A 17 2.22 5.19 20.02
CA SER A 17 3.19 5.26 18.93
C SER A 17 2.56 4.74 17.64
N ALA A 18 3.02 5.24 16.50
CA ALA A 18 2.58 4.71 15.21
C ALA A 18 3.00 3.23 15.11
N GLN A 19 2.08 2.37 14.67
CA GLN A 19 2.36 0.94 14.47
C GLN A 19 3.49 0.69 13.46
N TYR A 20 3.64 1.60 12.48
CA TYR A 20 4.67 1.54 11.46
C TYR A 20 5.52 2.80 11.49
N LYS A 21 6.83 2.62 11.33
CA LYS A 21 7.81 3.69 11.20
C LYS A 21 8.57 3.46 9.91
N PHE A 22 8.64 4.48 9.06
CA PHE A 22 9.38 4.46 7.82
C PHE A 22 10.61 5.35 7.96
N ASP A 23 11.74 4.91 7.42
CA ASP A 23 12.99 5.68 7.46
C ASP A 23 12.95 6.90 6.54
N ASN A 24 12.08 6.86 5.52
CA ASN A 24 11.90 7.91 4.53
C ASN A 24 10.42 8.28 4.37
N ILE A 25 10.15 9.47 3.83
CA ILE A 25 8.80 9.87 3.43
C ILE A 25 8.30 8.93 2.33
N LEU A 26 7.10 8.41 2.52
CA LEU A 26 6.39 7.64 1.50
C LEU A 26 5.79 8.61 0.47
N TYR A 27 6.29 8.56 -0.76
CA TYR A 27 5.76 9.32 -1.89
C TYR A 27 5.20 8.34 -2.91
N GLY A 28 3.91 8.47 -3.21
CA GLY A 28 3.15 7.40 -3.84
C GLY A 28 1.83 7.81 -4.47
N ALA A 29 1.19 6.83 -5.10
CA ALA A 29 -0.13 6.97 -5.71
C ALA A 29 -0.96 5.69 -5.53
N ALA A 30 -2.28 5.83 -5.61
CA ALA A 30 -3.15 4.69 -5.87
C ALA A 30 -2.97 4.27 -7.33
N TYR A 31 -2.66 3.00 -7.57
CA TYR A 31 -2.33 2.46 -8.88
C TYR A 31 -3.26 1.30 -9.22
N TYR A 32 -4.01 1.45 -10.32
CA TYR A 32 -5.02 0.50 -10.77
C TYR A 32 -4.67 -0.01 -12.16
N HIS A 33 -3.69 -0.90 -12.24
CA HIS A 33 -3.29 -1.50 -13.52
C HIS A 33 -4.45 -2.27 -14.18
N GLU A 34 -5.28 -2.91 -13.36
CA GLU A 34 -6.42 -3.73 -13.76
C GLU A 34 -7.51 -3.00 -14.54
N TYR A 35 -7.55 -1.66 -14.49
CA TYR A 35 -8.54 -0.85 -15.21
C TYR A 35 -7.97 -0.15 -16.44
N MET A 36 -6.69 -0.37 -16.75
CA MET A 36 -6.06 0.28 -17.90
C MET A 36 -6.55 -0.36 -19.21
N PRO A 37 -6.82 0.45 -20.25
CA PRO A 37 -7.29 -0.05 -21.54
C PRO A 37 -6.23 -0.82 -22.33
N GLU A 38 -4.95 -0.67 -21.96
CA GLU A 38 -3.80 -1.32 -22.58
C GLU A 38 -2.79 -1.76 -21.52
N ASP A 39 -2.01 -2.79 -21.82
CA ASP A 39 -0.93 -3.23 -20.94
C ASP A 39 0.29 -2.31 -21.07
N ARG A 40 0.42 -1.40 -20.11
CA ARG A 40 1.49 -0.40 -20.04
C ARG A 40 2.26 -0.41 -18.71
N LEU A 41 2.24 -1.53 -17.98
CA LEU A 41 2.84 -1.64 -16.65
C LEU A 41 4.31 -1.21 -16.60
N ASP A 42 5.11 -1.66 -17.57
CA ASP A 42 6.54 -1.33 -17.62
C ASP A 42 6.78 0.16 -17.89
N LYS A 43 5.90 0.79 -18.69
CA LYS A 43 5.97 2.22 -18.96
C LYS A 43 5.60 3.03 -17.72
N ASP A 44 4.57 2.61 -16.99
CA ASP A 44 4.15 3.26 -15.75
C ASP A 44 5.22 3.16 -14.67
N ILE A 45 5.83 1.99 -14.50
CA ILE A 45 6.95 1.80 -13.57
C ILE A 45 8.13 2.71 -13.93
N GLN A 46 8.47 2.85 -15.22
CA GLN A 46 9.51 3.77 -15.63
C GLN A 46 9.17 5.22 -15.24
N LEU A 47 7.94 5.67 -15.47
CA LEU A 47 7.48 7.01 -15.08
C LEU A 47 7.46 7.21 -13.55
N MET A 48 7.11 6.18 -12.78
CA MET A 48 7.18 6.22 -11.32
C MET A 48 8.63 6.42 -10.86
N LYS A 49 9.58 5.70 -11.46
CA LYS A 49 11.01 5.86 -11.15
C LYS A 49 11.52 7.26 -11.54
N ASP A 50 11.14 7.76 -12.71
CA ASP A 50 11.56 9.08 -13.19
C ASP A 50 11.06 10.23 -12.29
N THR A 51 9.94 10.02 -11.58
CA THR A 51 9.37 10.99 -10.63
C THR A 51 9.85 10.80 -9.19
N GLY A 52 10.61 9.74 -8.90
CA GLY A 52 11.07 9.42 -7.55
C GLY A 52 9.98 8.83 -6.64
N LEU A 53 8.93 8.24 -7.21
CA LEU A 53 7.87 7.55 -6.48
C LEU A 53 8.41 6.26 -5.84
N THR A 54 8.13 6.05 -4.55
CA THR A 54 8.69 4.94 -3.75
C THR A 54 7.67 3.92 -3.30
N VAL A 55 6.36 4.24 -3.36
CA VAL A 55 5.29 3.32 -2.95
C VAL A 55 4.02 3.46 -3.78
N VAL A 56 3.34 2.36 -4.08
CA VAL A 56 2.00 2.37 -4.67
C VAL A 56 1.00 1.66 -3.76
N ARG A 57 -0.26 2.12 -3.82
CA ARG A 57 -1.39 1.40 -3.23
C ARG A 57 -2.18 0.68 -4.31
N VAL A 58 -2.47 -0.60 -4.13
CA VAL A 58 -3.17 -1.44 -5.11
C VAL A 58 -4.38 -2.14 -4.48
N ALA A 59 -5.15 -2.91 -5.26
CA ALA A 59 -6.22 -3.81 -4.78
C ALA A 59 -7.47 -3.18 -4.11
N GLU A 60 -7.60 -1.85 -4.03
CA GLU A 60 -8.67 -1.19 -3.25
C GLU A 60 -10.09 -1.63 -3.61
N SER A 61 -10.36 -1.88 -4.88
CA SER A 61 -11.72 -2.14 -5.41
C SER A 61 -11.75 -3.36 -6.33
N SER A 62 -10.87 -4.33 -6.04
CA SER A 62 -10.51 -5.37 -7.02
C SER A 62 -11.00 -6.76 -6.60
N TRP A 63 -11.93 -6.87 -5.63
CA TRP A 63 -12.43 -8.17 -5.13
C TRP A 63 -13.00 -9.05 -6.24
N ALA A 64 -13.73 -8.47 -7.21
CA ALA A 64 -14.28 -9.21 -8.33
C ALA A 64 -13.21 -9.82 -9.26
N LEU A 65 -11.96 -9.33 -9.21
CA LEU A 65 -10.83 -9.91 -9.93
C LEU A 65 -10.13 -10.98 -9.10
N PHE A 66 -10.10 -10.83 -7.78
CA PHE A 66 -9.57 -11.85 -6.88
C PHE A 66 -10.49 -13.06 -6.75
N GLU A 67 -11.81 -12.85 -6.69
CA GLU A 67 -12.84 -13.88 -6.56
C GLU A 67 -13.92 -13.67 -7.63
N PRO A 68 -13.63 -13.98 -8.92
CA PRO A 68 -14.60 -13.79 -10.01
C PRO A 68 -15.85 -14.66 -9.86
N GLN A 69 -15.75 -15.79 -9.17
CA GLN A 69 -16.86 -16.63 -8.76
C GLN A 69 -16.64 -17.07 -7.32
N LYS A 70 -17.73 -17.28 -6.57
CA LYS A 70 -17.68 -17.68 -5.17
C LYS A 70 -16.76 -18.90 -4.97
N GLY A 71 -15.69 -18.73 -4.18
CA GLY A 71 -14.70 -19.74 -3.86
C GLY A 71 -13.66 -20.04 -4.95
N VAL A 72 -13.71 -19.34 -6.09
CA VAL A 72 -12.73 -19.44 -7.17
C VAL A 72 -11.84 -18.21 -7.10
N PHE A 73 -10.55 -18.40 -6.81
CA PHE A 73 -9.62 -17.30 -6.61
C PHE A 73 -8.56 -17.20 -7.71
N GLU A 74 -8.30 -15.98 -8.17
CA GLU A 74 -7.32 -15.67 -9.22
C GLU A 74 -6.32 -14.61 -8.73
N PHE A 75 -5.05 -15.00 -8.59
CA PHE A 75 -3.98 -14.14 -8.04
C PHE A 75 -2.91 -13.75 -9.06
N ALA A 76 -2.81 -14.47 -10.18
CA ALA A 76 -1.71 -14.32 -11.15
C ALA A 76 -1.58 -12.89 -11.70
N TRP A 77 -2.69 -12.18 -11.87
CA TRP A 77 -2.69 -10.80 -12.32
C TRP A 77 -2.01 -9.86 -11.31
N MET A 78 -2.27 -10.07 -10.01
CA MET A 78 -1.69 -9.28 -8.93
C MET A 78 -0.22 -9.67 -8.71
N ASP A 79 0.11 -10.97 -8.77
CA ASP A 79 1.49 -11.46 -8.68
C ASP A 79 2.40 -10.78 -9.70
N ARG A 80 1.91 -10.60 -10.94
CA ARG A 80 2.64 -9.88 -11.99
C ARG A 80 2.94 -8.43 -11.59
N ILE A 81 1.97 -7.72 -11.01
CA ILE A 81 2.13 -6.33 -10.58
C ILE A 81 3.12 -6.25 -9.42
N LEU A 82 2.93 -7.07 -8.38
CA LEU A 82 3.78 -7.10 -7.20
C LEU A 82 5.24 -7.43 -7.55
N ASN A 83 5.46 -8.43 -8.40
CA ASN A 83 6.80 -8.83 -8.82
C ASN A 83 7.53 -7.71 -9.58
N LYS A 84 6.82 -7.01 -10.49
CA LYS A 84 7.42 -5.90 -11.24
C LYS A 84 7.68 -4.67 -10.37
N MET A 85 6.76 -4.33 -9.45
CA MET A 85 6.99 -3.23 -8.49
C MET A 85 8.18 -3.53 -7.58
N HIS A 86 8.26 -4.75 -7.04
CA HIS A 86 9.38 -5.19 -6.22
C HIS A 86 10.71 -5.13 -7.01
N ALA A 87 10.75 -5.66 -8.24
CA ALA A 87 11.94 -5.59 -9.08
C ALA A 87 12.37 -4.14 -9.39
N ALA A 88 11.42 -3.19 -9.40
CA ALA A 88 11.69 -1.77 -9.60
C ALA A 88 12.10 -1.04 -8.31
N GLY A 89 12.06 -1.69 -7.15
CA GLY A 89 12.30 -1.07 -5.84
C GLY A 89 11.13 -0.20 -5.33
N ILE A 90 9.94 -0.39 -5.89
CA ILE A 90 8.72 0.32 -5.49
C ILE A 90 7.97 -0.55 -4.49
N SER A 91 7.71 0.00 -3.30
CA SER A 91 6.96 -0.68 -2.25
C SER A 91 5.48 -0.74 -2.59
N VAL A 92 4.76 -1.72 -2.04
CA VAL A 92 3.31 -1.87 -2.24
C VAL A 92 2.59 -1.88 -0.91
N ILE A 93 1.48 -1.16 -0.83
CA ILE A 93 0.50 -1.25 0.26
C ILE A 93 -0.85 -1.68 -0.30
N CYS A 94 -1.58 -2.52 0.44
CA CYS A 94 -2.95 -2.93 0.15
C CYS A 94 -3.85 -2.43 1.28
#